data_AF-A0A2K9LFI6-F1
#
_entry.id   AF-A0A2K9LFI6-F1
#
_cell.length_a   1.000
_cell.length_b   1.000
_cell.length_c   1.000
_cell.angle_alpha   90.00
_cell.angle_beta   90.00
_cell.angle_gamma   90.00
#
_symmetry.space_group_name_H-M   'P 1'
#
loop_
_entity.id
_entity.type
_entity.pdbx_description
1 polymer ?
#
loop_
_entity_poly.entity_id
_entity_poly.type
_entity_poly.pdbx_seq_one_letter_code
_entity_poly.pdbx_strand_id
1 'polypeptide(L)'
;MKKFLVSLLLGSCVIASAWAGENYSVEIVPQPDQEWRFQKLMAYSADASTKVSGRLTSSLPMGLPRGHVDVAAYSQSGQLIAETTTDYVPSMLTHTMKKKGGVQFSAVFDKPLPSDAVVKVAFHRDPPRTEVNPSHSGNIAK
;
A
#
# COMPACT_ATOMS: atom_id res chain seq x y z
N MET A 1 -30.58 36.12 53.63
CA MET A 1 -29.28 36.30 52.96
C MET A 1 -29.06 35.16 51.98
N LYS A 2 -28.75 35.53 50.73
CA LYS A 2 -28.34 34.78 49.51
C LYS A 2 -28.62 33.27 49.39
N LYS A 3 -29.57 32.92 48.51
CA LYS A 3 -29.69 31.60 47.87
C LYS A 3 -28.67 31.53 46.71
N PHE A 4 -27.72 30.61 46.76
CA PHE A 4 -26.79 30.36 45.65
C PHE A 4 -27.43 29.37 44.68
N LEU A 5 -27.79 29.83 43.49
CA LEU A 5 -28.15 29.00 42.34
C LEU A 5 -26.85 28.62 41.62
N VAL A 6 -26.43 27.35 41.74
CA VAL A 6 -25.36 26.78 40.91
C VAL A 6 -26.04 26.14 39.71
N SER A 7 -26.05 26.82 38.56
CA SER A 7 -26.46 26.22 37.28
C SER A 7 -25.31 25.37 36.75
N LEU A 8 -25.52 24.06 36.72
CA LEU A 8 -24.61 23.08 36.13
C LEU A 8 -24.85 23.05 34.61
N LEU A 9 -24.01 23.74 33.84
CA LEU A 9 -23.96 23.61 32.38
C LEU A 9 -23.41 22.23 32.03
N LEU A 10 -24.29 21.28 31.69
CA LEU A 10 -23.88 20.04 31.03
C LEU A 10 -23.39 20.37 29.62
N GLY A 11 -22.06 20.39 29.45
CA GLY A 11 -21.42 20.46 28.14
C GLY A 11 -21.73 19.20 27.34
N SER A 12 -22.46 19.37 26.23
CA SER A 12 -22.70 18.33 25.24
C SER A 12 -21.39 18.05 24.48
N CYS A 13 -20.71 16.96 24.83
CA CYS A 13 -19.71 16.36 23.96
C CYS A 13 -20.40 15.82 22.71
N VAL A 14 -20.42 16.61 21.64
CA VAL A 14 -20.68 16.10 20.29
C VAL A 14 -19.50 15.18 19.95
N ILE A 15 -19.70 13.89 20.15
CA ILE A 15 -18.84 12.85 19.59
C ILE A 15 -19.05 12.93 18.08
N ALA A 16 -18.23 13.71 17.39
CA ALA A 16 -18.14 13.65 15.94
C ALA A 16 -17.68 12.23 15.60
N SER A 17 -18.62 11.38 15.19
CA SER A 17 -18.30 10.10 14.59
C SER A 17 -17.51 10.42 13.32
N ALA A 18 -16.19 10.26 13.35
CA ALA A 18 -15.40 10.24 12.14
C ALA A 18 -15.82 8.98 11.38
N TRP A 19 -16.54 9.14 10.27
CA TRP A 19 -16.88 8.03 9.39
C TRP A 19 -15.58 7.53 8.78
N ALA A 20 -15.17 6.31 9.14
CA ALA A 20 -14.12 5.62 8.40
C ALA A 20 -14.66 5.35 6.99
N GLY A 21 -13.90 5.74 5.96
CA GLY A 21 -14.29 5.49 4.57
C GLY A 21 -14.56 4.00 4.32
N GLU A 22 -15.44 3.69 3.36
CA GLU A 22 -15.79 2.32 3.01
C GLU A 22 -14.52 1.53 2.64
N ASN A 23 -14.40 0.32 3.18
CA ASN A 23 -13.30 -0.60 2.88
C ASN A 23 -13.71 -1.51 1.72
N TYR A 24 -12.77 -1.77 0.80
CA TYR A 24 -12.95 -2.70 -0.30
C TYR A 24 -12.37 -4.07 0.06
N SER A 25 -12.89 -5.13 -0.58
CA SER A 25 -12.25 -6.45 -0.52
C SER A 25 -10.88 -6.37 -1.18
N VAL A 26 -9.85 -6.96 -0.55
CA VAL A 26 -8.50 -7.02 -1.12
C VAL A 26 -8.00 -8.44 -1.17
N GLU A 27 -7.51 -8.84 -2.34
CA GLU A 27 -6.93 -10.15 -2.62
C GLU A 27 -5.48 -10.01 -3.07
N ILE A 28 -4.64 -10.95 -2.67
CA ILE A 28 -3.27 -11.06 -3.15
C ILE A 28 -3.28 -12.09 -4.28
N VAL A 29 -2.78 -11.72 -5.45
CA VAL A 29 -2.65 -12.65 -6.58
C VAL A 29 -1.54 -13.65 -6.23
N PRO A 30 -1.82 -14.97 -6.22
CA PRO A 30 -0.81 -15.97 -5.92
C PRO A 30 0.24 -16.03 -7.04
N GLN A 31 1.51 -16.08 -6.67
CA GLN A 31 2.64 -16.18 -7.58
C GLN A 31 3.54 -17.35 -7.17
N PRO A 32 4.10 -18.12 -8.14
CA PRO A 32 5.08 -19.15 -7.82
C PRO A 32 6.35 -18.52 -7.23
N ASP A 33 7.03 -19.25 -6.34
CA ASP A 33 8.30 -18.84 -5.73
C ASP A 33 8.26 -17.46 -5.05
N GLN A 34 7.11 -17.15 -4.44
CA GLN A 34 6.86 -15.89 -3.77
C GLN A 34 7.62 -15.80 -2.43
N GLU A 35 8.78 -15.16 -2.46
CA GLU A 35 9.60 -14.87 -1.27
C GLU A 35 9.26 -13.53 -0.59
N TRP A 36 8.33 -12.78 -1.18
CA TRP A 36 7.78 -11.52 -0.64
C TRP A 36 6.36 -11.72 -0.13
N ARG A 37 5.97 -10.94 0.86
CA ARG A 37 4.66 -11.05 1.52
C ARG A 37 4.07 -9.67 1.73
N PHE A 38 2.80 -9.51 1.37
CA PHE A 38 2.02 -8.35 1.74
C PHE A 38 1.54 -8.49 3.20
N GLN A 39 1.57 -7.40 3.95
CA GLN A 39 1.08 -7.30 5.31
C GLN A 39 0.29 -6.01 5.49
N LYS A 40 -0.69 -6.00 6.40
CA LYS A 40 -1.50 -4.81 6.72
C LYS A 40 -2.10 -4.16 5.46
N LEU A 41 -2.51 -5.00 4.52
CA LEU A 41 -3.07 -4.58 3.24
C LEU A 41 -4.52 -4.11 3.45
N MET A 42 -4.83 -2.94 2.91
CA MET A 42 -6.16 -2.34 2.99
C MET A 42 -6.42 -1.50 1.74
N ALA A 43 -7.67 -1.49 1.30
CA ALA A 43 -8.17 -0.58 0.29
C ALA A 43 -9.38 0.15 0.87
N TYR A 44 -9.40 1.46 0.76
CA TYR A 44 -10.45 2.29 1.35
C TYR A 44 -10.73 3.53 0.53
N SER A 45 -11.96 4.03 0.63
CA SER A 45 -12.33 5.32 0.03
C SER A 45 -11.68 6.47 0.81
N ALA A 46 -11.04 7.38 0.08
CA ALA A 46 -10.40 8.58 0.61
C ALA A 46 -10.85 9.78 -0.23
N ASP A 47 -11.77 10.57 0.32
CA ASP A 47 -12.40 11.72 -0.34
C ASP A 47 -13.02 11.34 -1.70
N ALA A 48 -12.41 11.78 -2.80
CA ALA A 48 -12.82 11.51 -4.18
C ALA A 48 -11.96 10.44 -4.88
N SER A 49 -11.22 9.65 -4.11
CA SER A 49 -10.28 8.65 -4.61
C SER A 49 -10.43 7.33 -3.86
N THR A 50 -9.91 6.24 -4.44
CA THR A 50 -9.72 5.00 -3.70
C THR A 50 -8.24 4.80 -3.45
N LYS A 51 -7.86 4.61 -2.19
CA LYS A 51 -6.48 4.40 -1.79
C LYS A 51 -6.27 2.95 -1.38
N VAL A 52 -5.19 2.35 -1.90
CA VAL A 52 -4.73 1.02 -1.54
C VAL A 52 -3.38 1.17 -0.87
N SER A 53 -3.24 0.64 0.35
CA SER A 53 -1.99 0.73 1.09
C SER A 53 -1.70 -0.55 1.84
N GLY A 54 -0.42 -0.80 2.06
CA GLY A 54 0.00 -1.94 2.83
C GLY A 54 1.49 -1.88 3.10
N ARG A 55 2.01 -3.02 3.54
CA ARG A 55 3.42 -3.24 3.71
C ARG A 55 3.88 -4.45 2.93
N LEU A 56 5.09 -4.37 2.40
CA LEU A 56 5.75 -5.43 1.67
C LEU A 56 6.97 -5.88 2.46
N THR A 57 7.08 -7.17 2.76
CA THR A 57 8.21 -7.77 3.47
C THR A 57 8.74 -8.98 2.72
N SER A 58 9.89 -9.52 3.13
CA SER A 58 10.46 -10.73 2.53
C SER A 58 11.13 -11.62 3.57
N SER A 59 11.13 -12.94 3.32
CA SER A 59 11.99 -13.89 4.03
C SER A 59 13.47 -13.78 3.65
N LEU A 60 13.80 -13.12 2.54
CA LEU A 60 15.17 -13.00 2.06
C LEU A 60 16.07 -12.23 3.04
N PRO A 61 17.35 -12.61 3.20
CA PRO A 61 18.27 -11.92 4.10
C PRO A 61 18.48 -10.44 3.75
N MET A 62 18.65 -10.13 2.44
CA MET A 62 19.12 -8.83 1.97
C MET A 62 18.02 -7.77 1.73
N GLY A 63 16.76 -8.17 1.63
CA GLY A 63 15.65 -7.24 1.38
C GLY A 63 14.67 -7.74 0.34
N LEU A 64 13.90 -6.83 -0.24
CA LEU A 64 12.97 -7.12 -1.32
C LEU A 64 13.71 -7.13 -2.67
N PRO A 65 13.40 -8.09 -3.57
CA PRO A 65 13.84 -8.01 -4.97
C PRO A 65 13.36 -6.70 -5.57
N ARG A 66 14.09 -6.09 -6.52
CA ARG A 66 13.64 -4.87 -7.22
C ARG A 66 12.37 -5.17 -8.02
N GLY A 67 11.44 -4.22 -8.08
CA GLY A 67 10.15 -4.41 -8.74
C GLY A 67 9.17 -3.30 -8.41
N HIS A 68 7.89 -3.58 -8.65
CA HIS A 68 6.76 -2.70 -8.34
C HIS A 68 5.55 -3.51 -7.88
N VAL A 69 4.61 -2.85 -7.21
CA VAL A 69 3.34 -3.43 -6.80
C VAL A 69 2.28 -3.00 -7.80
N ASP A 70 1.64 -3.98 -8.44
CA ASP A 70 0.49 -3.75 -9.29
C ASP A 70 -0.79 -3.89 -8.48
N VAL A 71 -1.71 -2.96 -8.73
CA VAL A 71 -3.00 -2.87 -8.06
C VAL A 71 -4.07 -2.73 -9.13
N ALA A 72 -4.97 -3.69 -9.19
CA ALA A 72 -6.06 -3.72 -10.16
C ALA A 72 -7.40 -3.93 -9.47
N ALA A 73 -8.41 -3.17 -9.89
CA ALA A 73 -9.77 -3.27 -9.40
C ALA A 73 -10.62 -4.05 -10.39
N TYR A 74 -11.39 -5.02 -9.90
CA TYR A 74 -12.28 -5.85 -10.70
C TYR A 74 -13.71 -5.73 -10.19
N SER A 75 -14.68 -5.84 -11.10
CA SER A 75 -16.07 -6.08 -10.73
C SER A 75 -16.22 -7.49 -10.11
N GLN A 76 -17.36 -7.76 -9.47
CA GLN A 76 -17.69 -9.12 -9.02
C GLN A 76 -17.74 -10.15 -10.16
N SER A 77 -18.05 -9.71 -11.38
CA SER A 77 -18.03 -10.55 -12.59
C SER A 77 -16.61 -10.81 -13.13
N GLY A 78 -15.57 -10.22 -12.54
CA GLY A 78 -14.18 -10.37 -12.95
C GLY A 78 -13.75 -9.46 -14.10
N GLN A 79 -14.53 -8.41 -14.42
CA GLN A 79 -14.14 -7.41 -15.41
C GLN A 79 -13.19 -6.39 -14.79
N LEU A 80 -12.08 -6.08 -15.46
CA LEU A 80 -11.16 -5.03 -15.05
C LEU A 80 -11.84 -3.66 -15.12
N ILE A 81 -11.81 -2.93 -14.00
CA ILE A 81 -12.37 -1.57 -13.87
C ILE A 81 -11.25 -0.54 -14.03
N ALA A 82 -10.16 -0.72 -13.28
CA ALA A 82 -9.02 0.18 -13.27
C ALA A 82 -7.76 -0.56 -12.81
N GLU A 83 -6.60 -0.06 -13.22
CA GLU A 83 -5.30 -0.55 -12.78
C GLU A 83 -4.36 0.63 -12.51
N THR A 84 -3.42 0.40 -11.61
CA THR A 84 -2.35 1.33 -11.29
C THR A 84 -1.15 0.55 -10.75
N THR A 85 0.01 1.18 -10.78
CA THR A 85 1.24 0.60 -10.27
C THR A 85 1.89 1.56 -9.29
N THR A 86 2.59 1.02 -8.30
CA THR A 86 3.36 1.82 -7.36
C THR A 86 4.68 1.16 -7.03
N ASP A 87 5.70 2.00 -6.90
CA ASP A 87 6.96 1.60 -6.31
C ASP A 87 6.82 1.48 -4.78
N TYR A 88 7.82 0.84 -4.18
CA TYR A 88 8.01 0.74 -2.74
C TYR A 88 9.44 1.17 -2.39
N VAL A 89 9.62 1.88 -1.29
CA VAL A 89 10.93 2.40 -0.88
C VAL A 89 11.09 2.28 0.64
N PRO A 90 12.28 1.92 1.16
CA PRO A 90 13.47 1.39 0.45
C PRO A 90 13.37 -0.11 0.14
N SER A 91 14.20 -0.62 -0.77
CA SER A 91 14.28 -2.06 -1.07
C SER A 91 15.00 -2.89 0.01
N MET A 92 15.91 -2.26 0.77
CA MET A 92 16.57 -2.90 1.91
C MET A 92 15.65 -2.99 3.13
N LEU A 93 15.58 -4.18 3.72
CA LEU A 93 14.77 -4.43 4.91
C LEU A 93 15.67 -4.65 6.14
N THR A 94 15.79 -3.62 6.98
CA THR A 94 16.41 -3.79 8.30
C THR A 94 15.57 -4.74 9.17
N HIS A 95 16.17 -5.32 10.20
CA HIS A 95 15.45 -6.17 11.15
C HIS A 95 14.24 -5.48 11.78
N THR A 96 14.38 -4.19 12.15
CA THR A 96 13.27 -3.38 12.69
C THR A 96 12.16 -3.19 11.67
N MET A 97 12.48 -2.99 10.40
CA MET A 97 11.48 -2.86 9.32
C MET A 97 10.72 -4.18 9.14
N LYS A 98 11.41 -5.32 9.10
CA LYS A 98 10.78 -6.65 9.02
C LYS A 98 9.80 -6.87 10.16
N LYS A 99 10.18 -6.53 11.40
CA LYS A 99 9.28 -6.61 12.58
C LYS A 99 8.04 -5.72 12.46
N LYS A 100 8.14 -4.56 11.80
CA LYS A 100 7.00 -3.67 11.55
C LYS A 100 6.10 -4.11 10.38
N GLY A 101 6.53 -5.14 9.66
CA GLY A 101 5.86 -5.74 8.51
C GLY A 101 6.44 -5.35 7.15
N GLY A 102 7.68 -4.86 7.13
CA GLY A 102 8.41 -4.51 5.92
C GLY A 102 8.32 -3.02 5.59
N VAL A 103 8.34 -2.68 4.30
CA VAL A 103 8.28 -1.30 3.78
C VAL A 103 6.86 -0.93 3.40
N GLN A 104 6.51 0.34 3.46
CA GLN A 104 5.18 0.79 3.09
C GLN A 104 5.09 1.00 1.57
N PHE A 105 3.93 0.72 1.01
CA PHE A 105 3.55 1.15 -0.33
C PHE A 105 2.14 1.75 -0.28
N SER A 106 1.83 2.58 -1.27
CA SER A 106 0.48 3.12 -1.44
C SER A 106 0.23 3.41 -2.91
N ALA A 107 -0.90 2.95 -3.41
CA ALA A 107 -1.43 3.30 -4.72
C ALA A 107 -2.74 4.09 -4.55
N VAL A 108 -3.03 4.94 -5.52
CA VAL A 108 -4.26 5.75 -5.55
C VAL A 108 -4.91 5.58 -6.91
N PHE A 109 -6.21 5.30 -6.90
CA PHE A 109 -7.07 5.46 -8.07
C PHE A 109 -7.67 6.85 -8.03
N ASP A 110 -7.47 7.63 -9.11
CA ASP A 110 -7.95 9.03 -9.20
C ASP A 110 -9.48 9.16 -9.15
N LYS A 111 -10.20 8.05 -9.30
CA LYS A 111 -11.66 7.97 -9.20
C LYS A 111 -12.05 6.95 -8.13
N PRO A 112 -13.18 7.17 -7.44
CA PRO A 112 -13.69 6.18 -6.50
C PRO A 112 -14.09 4.90 -7.25
N LEU A 113 -13.71 3.76 -6.69
CA LEU A 113 -14.15 2.46 -7.19
C LEU A 113 -15.59 2.16 -6.74
N PRO A 114 -16.37 1.41 -7.53
CA PRO A 114 -17.66 0.85 -7.09
C PRO A 114 -17.53 0.08 -5.78
N SER A 115 -18.54 0.16 -4.90
CA SER A 115 -18.47 -0.41 -3.55
C SER A 115 -18.37 -1.95 -3.53
N ASP A 116 -18.75 -2.61 -4.61
CA ASP A 116 -18.67 -4.06 -4.81
C ASP A 116 -17.37 -4.52 -5.50
N ALA A 117 -16.46 -3.59 -5.81
CA ALA A 117 -15.20 -3.90 -6.47
C ALA A 117 -14.26 -4.72 -5.56
N VAL A 118 -13.54 -5.65 -6.19
CA VAL A 118 -12.48 -6.44 -5.56
C VAL A 118 -11.14 -5.90 -6.04
N VAL A 119 -10.31 -5.45 -5.10
CA VAL A 119 -8.95 -4.99 -5.39
C VAL A 119 -8.01 -6.18 -5.33
N LYS A 120 -7.26 -6.42 -6.41
CA LYS A 120 -6.22 -7.43 -6.51
C LYS A 120 -4.86 -6.77 -6.51
N VAL A 121 -3.93 -7.36 -5.75
CA VAL A 121 -2.57 -6.83 -5.59
C VAL A 121 -1.56 -7.92 -5.92
N ALA A 122 -0.58 -7.57 -6.73
CA ALA A 122 0.53 -8.44 -7.12
C ALA A 122 1.85 -7.68 -6.99
N PHE A 123 2.96 -8.40 -6.82
CA PHE A 123 4.29 -7.81 -6.89
C PHE A 123 5.03 -8.37 -8.10
N HIS A 124 5.50 -7.50 -8.97
CA HIS A 124 6.28 -7.91 -10.13
C HIS A 124 7.74 -7.52 -9.96
N ARG A 125 8.60 -8.53 -10.11
CA ARG A 125 10.05 -8.33 -10.09
C ARG A 125 10.49 -7.70 -11.40
N ASP A 126 11.42 -6.76 -11.30
CA ASP A 126 12.12 -6.28 -12.47
C ASP A 126 12.98 -7.42 -13.07
N PRO A 127 13.16 -7.43 -14.40
CA PRO A 127 14.11 -8.34 -15.03
C PRO A 127 15.52 -8.13 -14.46
N PRO A 128 16.36 -9.18 -14.40
CA PRO A 128 17.76 -9.04 -14.03
C PRO A 128 18.42 -7.97 -14.92
N ARG A 129 19.20 -7.07 -14.31
CA ARG A 129 19.95 -6.08 -15.09
C ARG A 129 20.90 -6.82 -16.03
N THR A 130 20.85 -6.49 -17.32
CA THR A 130 21.94 -6.81 -18.24
C THR A 130 23.18 -6.09 -17.74
N GLU A 131 24.27 -6.81 -17.51
CA GLU A 131 25.56 -6.19 -17.20
C GLU A 131 26.01 -5.38 -18.42
N VAL A 132 25.80 -4.07 -18.35
CA VAL A 132 26.36 -3.14 -19.34
C VAL A 132 27.73 -2.76 -18.81
N ASN A 133 28.77 -3.21 -19.51
CA ASN A 133 30.12 -2.73 -19.25
C ASN A 133 30.11 -1.20 -19.35
N PRO A 134 30.57 -0.48 -18.31
CA PRO A 134 30.60 0.96 -18.37
C PRO A 134 31.48 1.41 -19.54
N SER A 135 31.08 2.47 -20.24
CA SER A 135 31.80 2.99 -21.42
C SER A 135 33.25 3.42 -21.14
N HIS A 136 33.62 3.55 -19.87
CA HIS A 136 34.97 3.93 -19.42
C HIS A 136 35.86 2.73 -19.03
N SER A 137 35.44 1.48 -19.28
CA SER A 137 36.27 0.29 -19.03
C SER A 137 37.37 0.06 -20.08
N GLY A 138 37.48 0.94 -21.10
CA GLY A 138 38.56 0.90 -22.08
C GLY A 138 39.85 1.47 -21.53
N ASN A 139 40.89 0.64 -21.42
CA ASN A 139 42.25 1.10 -21.10
C ASN A 139 42.83 1.87 -22.30
N ILE A 140 43.08 3.17 -22.13
CA ILE A 140 43.77 4.01 -23.12
C ILE A 140 45.27 3.93 -22.83
N ALA A 141 45.88 2.78 -23.11
CA ALA A 141 47.34 2.64 -23.14
C ALA A 141 47.72 2.06 -24.50
N LYS A 142 48.35 2.88 -25.35
CA LYS A 142 48.90 2.50 -26.65
C LYS A 142 50.37 2.88 -26.67
#